data_AF-A0A0L0HA57-F1
#
_entry.id   AF-A0A0L0HA57-F1
#
_cell.length_a   1.000
_cell.length_b   1.000
_cell.length_c   1.000
_cell.angle_alpha   90.00
_cell.angle_beta   90.00
_cell.angle_gamma   90.00
#
_symmetry.space_group_name_H-M   'P 1'
#
loop_
_entity.id
_entity.type
_entity.pdbx_description
1 polymer ?
#
loop_
_entity_poly.entity_id
_entity_poly.type
_entity_poly.pdbx_seq_one_letter_code
_entity_poly.pdbx_strand_id
1 'polypeptide(L)'
;MPVTTLPNNGATLAVPSHLRIVPAFNVEADRERWNVVEQLLAKDFASHHVEVLNRHTKEYQPNYAVHALLSFYKINASETVMKERYDLESKMLDPAGPVTVKITADNWTEYLGKGQTHYTAYTQFFLTEIETNGIKPTIATYLPTLVRGLGNDCFHPLVHLGLGLEFQHPFVIAQGLAYWAYTYTPIIDSLPPTVDDDDTANVLEILQDAREDVRFDPEQIHPHWGQLEFHKRVRKAVGSKLGQDLAELVSEWKIEENEHSIRAALEELTNAVVLVAVTTGHVFPQQLDFPLMQGLIACKYLHTTLAFLPTQKDQIHLLRRFLLVLLALYVSQGRPNLHPDRLETAYFDSMDMEPLSTSPPVGSPTLPSTPALMAREWHALCGAPAHLDDDVHVMEACAALKMFEDLYGEKSGAYLKAAKVVRSVVKTGSGEEWEFRGCGYPQASSFLLEEEE
;
A
#
# COMPACT_ATOMS: atom_id res chain seq x y z
N MET A 1 31.90 32.67 -18.88
CA MET A 1 30.64 32.32 -19.56
C MET A 1 29.58 32.20 -18.50
N PRO A 2 28.43 32.88 -18.60
CA PRO A 2 27.47 32.90 -17.51
C PRO A 2 26.72 31.57 -17.46
N VAL A 3 26.59 31.05 -16.24
CA VAL A 3 25.75 29.92 -15.87
C VAL A 3 24.30 30.31 -16.16
N THR A 4 23.69 29.66 -17.13
CA THR A 4 22.25 29.76 -17.38
C THR A 4 21.50 29.13 -16.21
N THR A 5 20.98 29.98 -15.35
CA THR A 5 19.94 29.64 -14.38
C THR A 5 18.71 29.14 -15.13
N LEU A 6 18.30 27.90 -14.86
CA LEU A 6 16.97 27.40 -15.25
C LEU A 6 15.91 28.30 -14.62
N PRO A 7 14.85 28.68 -15.34
CA PRO A 7 13.82 29.54 -14.80
C PRO A 7 13.04 28.78 -13.72
N ASN A 8 13.09 29.33 -12.51
CA ASN A 8 12.19 28.99 -11.41
C ASN A 8 10.81 29.58 -11.75
N ASN A 9 10.09 28.95 -12.68
CA ASN A 9 8.72 29.32 -13.00
C ASN A 9 7.82 28.64 -11.97
N GLY A 10 7.43 29.40 -10.94
CA GLY A 10 6.29 29.09 -10.06
C GLY A 10 4.95 29.13 -10.80
N ALA A 11 4.88 28.55 -12.00
CA ALA A 11 3.62 28.20 -12.63
C ALA A 11 3.12 26.95 -11.92
N THR A 12 2.10 27.09 -11.07
CA THR A 12 1.35 25.97 -10.54
C THR A 12 0.91 25.10 -11.73
N LEU A 13 1.44 23.88 -11.81
CA LEU A 13 1.01 22.90 -12.81
C LEU A 13 -0.46 22.59 -12.52
N ALA A 14 -1.38 23.25 -13.22
CA ALA A 14 -2.80 22.96 -13.08
C ALA A 14 -3.10 21.65 -13.81
N VAL A 15 -3.82 20.73 -13.16
CA VAL A 15 -4.36 19.55 -13.83
C VAL A 15 -5.26 20.00 -14.99
N PRO A 16 -5.05 19.52 -16.23
CA PRO A 16 -5.92 19.87 -17.34
C PRO A 16 -7.38 19.50 -17.05
N SER A 17 -8.31 20.43 -17.28
CA SER A 17 -9.74 20.27 -16.92
C SER A 17 -10.42 19.05 -17.56
N HIS A 18 -9.91 18.57 -18.70
CA HIS A 18 -10.43 17.42 -19.42
C HIS A 18 -9.95 16.07 -18.84
N LEU A 19 -8.92 16.06 -17.99
CA LEU A 19 -8.43 14.87 -17.28
C LEU A 19 -9.02 14.72 -15.87
N ARG A 20 -9.76 15.73 -15.42
CA ARG A 20 -10.32 15.79 -14.09
C ARG A 20 -11.63 14.99 -14.03
N ILE A 21 -11.57 13.73 -13.59
CA ILE A 21 -12.76 12.97 -13.21
C ILE A 21 -12.95 13.17 -11.71
N VAL A 22 -13.51 14.33 -11.37
CA VAL A 22 -13.75 14.78 -9.99
C VAL A 22 -14.59 13.76 -9.21
N PRO A 23 -14.30 13.48 -7.91
CA PRO A 23 -15.32 12.96 -7.01
C PRO A 23 -16.54 13.89 -7.05
N ALA A 24 -17.77 13.37 -7.11
CA ALA A 24 -18.95 14.22 -7.10
C ALA A 24 -19.01 15.03 -5.78
N PHE A 25 -18.63 16.30 -5.81
CA PHE A 25 -18.68 17.16 -4.62
C PHE A 25 -20.13 17.55 -4.35
N ASN A 26 -20.61 17.21 -3.16
CA ASN A 26 -22.00 17.45 -2.78
C ASN A 26 -22.25 18.87 -2.27
N VAL A 27 -21.19 19.63 -1.92
CA VAL A 27 -21.29 21.00 -1.38
C VAL A 27 -20.09 21.89 -1.76
N GLU A 28 -20.24 23.21 -1.64
CA GLU A 28 -19.21 24.22 -1.94
C GLU A 28 -17.95 24.06 -1.07
N ALA A 29 -18.12 23.77 0.23
CA ALA A 29 -17.00 23.52 1.14
C ALA A 29 -16.10 22.36 0.69
N ASP A 30 -16.66 21.29 0.13
CA ASP A 30 -15.88 20.16 -0.40
C ASP A 30 -15.05 20.55 -1.63
N ARG A 31 -15.56 21.49 -2.44
CA ARG A 31 -14.85 22.04 -3.58
C ARG A 31 -13.67 22.90 -3.14
N GLU A 32 -13.84 23.73 -2.12
CA GLU A 32 -12.75 24.57 -1.57
C GLU A 32 -11.63 23.69 -0.99
N ARG A 33 -11.99 22.70 -0.15
CA ARG A 33 -11.03 21.70 0.36
C ARG A 33 -10.29 20.97 -0.74
N TRP A 34 -11.00 20.54 -1.78
CA TRP A 34 -10.36 19.85 -2.90
C TRP A 34 -9.46 20.76 -3.72
N ASN A 35 -9.81 22.04 -3.90
CA ASN A 35 -8.92 22.99 -4.58
C ASN A 35 -7.58 23.13 -3.84
N VAL A 36 -7.58 23.07 -2.50
CA VAL A 36 -6.34 23.03 -1.70
C VAL A 36 -5.55 21.74 -1.99
N VAL A 37 -6.22 20.59 -2.02
CA VAL A 37 -5.58 19.31 -2.38
C VAL A 37 -4.94 19.38 -3.76
N GLU A 38 -5.64 19.87 -4.79
CA GLU A 38 -5.11 19.99 -6.15
C GLU A 38 -3.87 20.90 -6.21
N GLN A 39 -3.88 22.02 -5.49
CA GLN A 39 -2.73 22.92 -5.45
C GLN A 39 -1.51 22.27 -4.79
N LEU A 40 -1.71 21.52 -3.71
CA LEU A 40 -0.64 20.83 -3.00
C LEU A 40 -0.10 19.64 -3.79
N LEU A 41 -0.96 18.85 -4.45
CA LEU A 41 -0.52 17.76 -5.34
C LEU A 41 0.26 18.29 -6.55
N ALA A 42 -0.20 19.40 -7.14
CA ALA A 42 0.53 20.06 -8.22
C ALA A 42 1.90 20.57 -7.77
N LYS A 43 1.98 21.16 -6.57
CA LYS A 43 3.23 21.61 -5.95
C LYS A 43 4.17 20.43 -5.72
N ASP A 44 3.68 19.32 -5.16
CA ASP A 44 4.47 18.12 -4.90
C ASP A 44 5.01 17.52 -6.19
N PHE A 45 4.14 17.28 -7.17
CA PHE A 45 4.50 16.74 -8.48
C PHE A 45 5.59 17.55 -9.17
N ALA A 46 5.54 18.88 -9.06
CA ALA A 46 6.53 19.77 -9.66
C ALA A 46 7.88 19.75 -8.92
N SER A 47 7.85 19.53 -7.60
CA SER A 47 8.97 19.86 -6.72
C SER A 47 9.70 18.65 -6.17
N HIS A 48 9.03 17.51 -6.01
CA HIS A 48 9.54 16.39 -5.22
C HIS A 48 9.61 15.08 -6.00
N HIS A 49 10.56 14.24 -5.59
CA HIS A 49 10.61 12.84 -5.98
C HIS A 49 9.53 12.05 -5.21
N VAL A 50 9.11 10.89 -5.74
CA VAL A 50 8.13 10.01 -5.06
C VAL A 50 8.75 9.18 -3.92
N GLU A 51 10.06 9.33 -3.71
CA GLU A 51 10.86 8.73 -2.64
C GLU A 51 11.80 9.80 -2.09
N VAL A 52 12.25 9.62 -0.86
CA VAL A 52 13.27 10.42 -0.18
C VAL A 52 14.35 9.52 0.37
N LEU A 53 15.63 9.90 0.22
CA LEU A 53 16.75 9.22 0.86
C LEU A 53 16.81 9.57 2.35
N ASN A 54 16.51 8.60 3.20
CA ASN A 54 16.78 8.72 4.62
C ASN A 54 18.31 8.72 4.85
N ARG A 55 18.84 9.87 5.26
CA ARG A 55 20.29 10.07 5.40
C ARG A 55 20.93 9.27 6.51
N HIS A 56 20.16 8.81 7.49
CA HIS A 56 20.64 8.00 8.61
C HIS A 56 20.72 6.53 8.21
N THR A 57 19.62 5.97 7.69
CA THR A 57 19.57 4.55 7.30
C THR A 57 20.19 4.27 5.93
N LYS A 58 20.39 5.32 5.10
CA LYS A 58 20.80 5.22 3.69
C LYS A 58 19.80 4.46 2.82
N GLU A 59 18.53 4.47 3.22
CA GLU A 59 17.44 3.80 2.53
C GLU A 59 16.47 4.81 1.94
N TYR A 60 15.83 4.45 0.84
CA TYR A 60 14.75 5.26 0.28
C TYR A 60 13.45 4.95 1.01
N GLN A 61 12.69 6.00 1.28
CA GLN A 61 11.37 5.93 1.89
C GLN A 61 10.37 6.61 0.96
N PRO A 62 9.13 6.14 0.90
CA PRO A 62 8.10 6.78 0.10
C PRO A 62 7.89 8.23 0.51
N ASN A 63 7.56 9.07 -0.47
CA ASN A 63 6.97 10.37 -0.22
C ASN A 63 5.54 10.16 0.31
N TYR A 64 5.37 10.25 1.63
CA TYR A 64 4.07 10.14 2.30
C TYR A 64 3.21 11.42 2.22
N ALA A 65 3.72 12.54 1.70
CA ALA A 65 2.94 13.79 1.64
C ALA A 65 1.68 13.65 0.79
N VAL A 66 1.77 12.95 -0.35
CA VAL A 66 0.63 12.65 -1.23
C VAL A 66 -0.38 11.71 -0.55
N HIS A 67 0.13 10.66 0.12
CA HIS A 67 -0.68 9.67 0.85
C HIS A 67 -1.44 10.33 2.00
N ALA A 68 -0.74 11.08 2.84
CA ALA A 68 -1.31 11.85 3.94
C ALA A 68 -2.36 12.85 3.43
N LEU A 69 -2.03 13.68 2.44
CA LEU A 69 -2.95 14.69 1.93
C LEU A 69 -4.29 14.08 1.46
N LEU A 70 -4.23 13.01 0.66
CA LEU A 70 -5.43 12.36 0.14
C LEU A 70 -6.18 11.58 1.22
N SER A 71 -5.49 10.93 2.15
CA SER A 71 -6.12 10.24 3.29
C SER A 71 -6.84 11.21 4.22
N PHE A 72 -6.22 12.34 4.56
CA PHE A 72 -6.82 13.40 5.38
C PHE A 72 -8.04 14.03 4.69
N TYR A 73 -8.00 14.20 3.37
CA TYR A 73 -9.16 14.71 2.63
C TYR A 73 -10.41 13.81 2.81
N LYS A 74 -10.23 12.48 2.75
CA LYS A 74 -11.33 11.49 2.85
C LYS A 74 -12.02 11.48 4.19
N ILE A 75 -11.27 11.74 5.27
CA ILE A 75 -11.81 11.83 6.62
C ILE A 75 -12.28 13.24 6.99
N ASN A 76 -12.51 14.08 5.98
CA ASN A 76 -13.04 15.43 6.13
C ASN A 76 -12.16 16.39 6.95
N ALA A 77 -10.83 16.22 6.90
CA ALA A 77 -9.91 17.18 7.50
C ALA A 77 -10.10 18.58 6.88
N SER A 78 -9.86 19.61 7.70
CA SER A 78 -9.92 21.01 7.26
C SER A 78 -8.75 21.37 6.35
N GLU A 79 -8.90 22.44 5.57
CA GLU A 79 -7.81 22.95 4.73
C GLU A 79 -6.55 23.28 5.52
N THR A 80 -6.70 23.80 6.73
CA THR A 80 -5.59 24.13 7.62
C THR A 80 -4.81 22.87 7.99
N VAL A 81 -5.49 21.83 8.45
CA VAL A 81 -4.85 20.56 8.84
C VAL A 81 -4.15 19.92 7.64
N MET A 82 -4.77 19.92 6.46
CA MET A 82 -4.16 19.37 5.24
C MET A 82 -2.89 20.15 4.83
N LYS A 83 -2.89 21.47 4.93
CA LYS A 83 -1.72 22.31 4.63
C LYS A 83 -0.60 22.07 5.64
N GLU A 84 -0.91 22.09 6.93
CA GLU A 84 0.06 21.85 8.00
C GLU A 84 0.68 20.45 7.88
N ARG A 85 -0.14 19.42 7.63
CA ARG A 85 0.36 18.06 7.43
C ARG A 85 1.25 17.97 6.20
N TYR A 86 0.86 18.56 5.08
CA TYR A 86 1.71 18.59 3.88
C TYR A 86 3.05 19.29 4.15
N ASP A 87 3.05 20.44 4.84
CA ASP A 87 4.28 21.17 5.14
C ASP A 87 5.21 20.37 6.08
N LEU A 88 4.66 19.57 6.99
CA LEU A 88 5.45 18.64 7.81
C LEU A 88 6.08 17.52 6.98
N GLU A 89 5.27 16.81 6.18
CA GLU A 89 5.71 15.67 5.38
C GLU A 89 6.69 16.08 4.27
N SER A 90 6.49 17.26 3.68
CA SER A 90 7.30 17.73 2.55
C SER A 90 8.64 18.34 2.93
N LYS A 91 8.88 18.61 4.22
CA LYS A 91 10.03 19.38 4.71
C LYS A 91 11.40 18.81 4.29
N MET A 92 11.50 17.49 4.23
CA MET A 92 12.76 16.78 4.00
C MET A 92 12.77 15.98 2.70
N LEU A 93 11.75 16.12 1.85
CA LEU A 93 11.65 15.38 0.60
C LEU A 93 12.78 15.78 -0.36
N ASP A 94 13.24 14.80 -1.12
CA ASP A 94 14.21 15.03 -2.17
C ASP A 94 13.54 15.72 -3.38
N PRO A 95 14.24 16.63 -4.05
CA PRO A 95 13.68 17.33 -5.20
C PRO A 95 13.44 16.38 -6.37
N ALA A 96 12.45 16.71 -7.21
CA ALA A 96 12.30 16.08 -8.52
C ALA A 96 13.61 16.28 -9.31
N GLY A 97 14.32 15.18 -9.59
CA GLY A 97 15.59 15.22 -10.33
C GLY A 97 15.40 15.75 -11.75
N PRO A 98 16.48 16.19 -12.44
CA PRO A 98 16.37 16.65 -13.81
C PRO A 98 15.95 15.51 -14.75
N VAL A 99 15.27 15.85 -15.84
CA VAL A 99 15.01 14.91 -16.94
C VAL A 99 16.33 14.63 -17.66
N THR A 100 16.83 13.41 -17.50
CA THR A 100 18.13 12.99 -18.06
C THR A 100 18.00 12.30 -19.42
N VAL A 101 16.84 11.73 -19.71
CA VAL A 101 16.54 10.94 -20.92
C VAL A 101 15.14 11.23 -21.42
N LYS A 102 14.88 10.98 -22.71
CA LYS A 102 13.53 11.03 -23.28
C LYS A 102 12.96 9.62 -23.39
N ILE A 103 11.98 9.33 -22.55
CA ILE A 103 11.23 8.07 -22.56
C ILE A 103 10.02 8.21 -23.51
N THR A 104 9.78 7.18 -24.32
CA THR A 104 8.69 7.07 -25.29
C THR A 104 8.07 5.68 -25.23
N ALA A 105 6.90 5.52 -25.87
CA ALA A 105 6.22 4.22 -25.96
C ALA A 105 7.09 3.10 -26.59
N ASP A 106 8.09 3.47 -27.41
CA ASP A 106 8.98 2.50 -28.06
C ASP A 106 10.15 2.04 -27.18
N ASN A 107 10.61 2.88 -26.23
CA ASN A 107 11.85 2.63 -25.48
C ASN A 107 11.66 2.53 -23.96
N TRP A 108 10.45 2.71 -23.44
CA TRP A 108 10.23 2.81 -21.99
C TRP A 108 10.66 1.57 -21.20
N THR A 109 10.64 0.38 -21.81
CA THR A 109 11.10 -0.87 -21.17
C THR A 109 12.62 -0.92 -21.02
N GLU A 110 13.37 -0.17 -21.82
CA GLU A 110 14.84 -0.14 -21.77
C GLU A 110 15.37 0.49 -20.48
N TYR A 111 14.56 1.28 -19.78
CA TYR A 111 14.96 2.02 -18.56
C TYR A 111 14.40 1.42 -17.27
N LEU A 112 13.64 0.32 -17.35
CA LEU A 112 13.01 -0.30 -16.18
C LEU A 112 14.05 -0.72 -15.15
N GLY A 113 13.87 -0.28 -13.91
CA GLY A 113 14.78 -0.61 -12.80
C GLY A 113 16.19 0.00 -12.92
N LYS A 114 16.48 0.84 -13.93
CA LYS A 114 17.84 1.36 -14.19
C LYS A 114 18.19 2.63 -13.40
N GLY A 115 17.84 2.63 -12.12
CA GLY A 115 18.26 3.64 -11.15
C GLY A 115 17.40 4.91 -11.11
N GLN A 116 17.65 5.72 -10.08
CA GLN A 116 16.79 6.83 -9.68
C GLN A 116 16.69 7.99 -10.66
N THR A 117 17.65 8.11 -11.57
CA THR A 117 17.78 9.24 -12.49
C THR A 117 16.67 9.31 -13.54
N HIS A 118 15.81 8.30 -13.63
CA HIS A 118 14.76 8.20 -14.65
C HIS A 118 13.35 8.45 -14.14
N TYR A 119 13.13 8.61 -12.83
CA TYR A 119 11.80 8.90 -12.28
C TYR A 119 11.12 10.06 -12.99
N THR A 120 11.75 11.25 -13.02
CA THR A 120 11.15 12.44 -13.64
C THR A 120 10.84 12.24 -15.13
N ALA A 121 11.68 11.49 -15.85
CA ALA A 121 11.46 11.16 -17.25
C ALA A 121 10.25 10.23 -17.43
N TYR A 122 10.10 9.23 -16.56
CA TYR A 122 8.92 8.36 -16.55
C TYR A 122 7.65 9.12 -16.17
N THR A 123 7.70 10.01 -15.18
CA THR A 123 6.54 10.79 -14.75
C THR A 123 6.03 11.69 -15.88
N GLN A 124 6.92 12.34 -16.62
CA GLN A 124 6.54 13.13 -17.81
C GLN A 124 5.97 12.26 -18.93
N PHE A 125 6.58 11.11 -19.18
CA PHE A 125 6.10 10.16 -20.18
C PHE A 125 4.69 9.67 -19.86
N PHE A 126 4.45 9.15 -18.65
CA PHE A 126 3.13 8.66 -18.27
C PHE A 126 2.08 9.76 -18.17
N LEU A 127 2.45 10.98 -17.75
CA LEU A 127 1.53 12.11 -17.81
C LEU A 127 1.12 12.42 -19.27
N THR A 128 2.07 12.40 -20.20
CA THR A 128 1.80 12.61 -21.64
C THR A 128 0.89 11.51 -22.19
N GLU A 129 1.11 10.25 -21.81
CA GLU A 129 0.25 9.13 -22.19
C GLU A 129 -1.17 9.30 -21.66
N ILE A 130 -1.32 9.72 -20.40
CA ILE A 130 -2.64 10.00 -19.79
C ILE A 130 -3.33 11.18 -20.49
N GLU A 131 -2.60 12.24 -20.81
CA GLU A 131 -3.11 13.40 -21.56
C GLU A 131 -3.59 13.02 -22.96
N THR A 132 -2.88 12.12 -23.63
CA THR A 132 -3.16 11.74 -25.02
C THR A 132 -4.25 10.68 -25.13
N ASN A 133 -4.18 9.66 -24.27
CA ASN A 133 -4.96 8.43 -24.40
C ASN A 133 -6.00 8.27 -23.27
N GLY A 134 -5.93 9.07 -22.21
CA GLY A 134 -6.73 8.91 -21.01
C GLY A 134 -6.15 7.88 -20.03
N ILE A 135 -6.68 7.91 -18.80
CA ILE A 135 -6.21 7.06 -17.68
C ILE A 135 -6.34 5.57 -18.01
N LYS A 136 -7.55 5.12 -18.37
CA LYS A 136 -7.84 3.69 -18.53
C LYS A 136 -7.00 3.04 -19.66
N PRO A 137 -6.93 3.61 -20.88
CA PRO A 137 -6.09 3.03 -21.93
C PRO A 137 -4.60 3.03 -21.58
N THR A 138 -4.11 4.07 -20.90
CA THR A 138 -2.72 4.12 -20.44
C THR A 138 -2.42 2.97 -19.48
N ILE A 139 -3.23 2.78 -18.44
CA ILE A 139 -3.01 1.71 -17.45
C ILE A 139 -3.11 0.33 -18.12
N ALA A 140 -4.12 0.11 -18.95
CA ALA A 140 -4.30 -1.15 -19.68
C ALA A 140 -3.09 -1.48 -20.59
N THR A 141 -2.38 -0.46 -21.08
CA THR A 141 -1.20 -0.62 -21.95
C THR A 141 0.05 -1.00 -21.15
N TYR A 142 0.33 -0.29 -20.05
CA TYR A 142 1.63 -0.39 -19.37
C TYR A 142 1.61 -1.34 -18.16
N LEU A 143 0.50 -1.39 -17.42
CA LEU A 143 0.43 -2.14 -16.17
C LEU A 143 0.71 -3.65 -16.33
N PRO A 144 0.22 -4.37 -17.37
CA PRO A 144 0.51 -5.80 -17.54
C PRO A 144 2.01 -6.16 -17.58
N THR A 145 2.86 -5.23 -18.01
CA THR A 145 4.32 -5.41 -17.96
C THR A 145 4.89 -5.08 -16.58
N LEU A 146 4.37 -4.02 -15.95
CA LEU A 146 4.82 -3.52 -14.65
C LEU A 146 4.47 -4.46 -13.48
N VAL A 147 3.36 -5.22 -13.54
CA VAL A 147 2.93 -6.12 -12.44
C VAL A 147 4.00 -7.12 -12.01
N ARG A 148 5.00 -7.40 -12.85
CA ARG A 148 6.12 -8.27 -12.48
C ARG A 148 6.97 -7.70 -11.35
N GLY A 149 7.12 -6.38 -11.28
CA GLY A 149 7.83 -5.66 -10.23
C GLY A 149 6.93 -5.22 -9.06
N LEU A 150 5.78 -5.88 -8.84
CA LEU A 150 4.80 -5.49 -7.83
C LEU A 150 5.36 -5.38 -6.40
N GLY A 151 6.32 -6.24 -6.04
CA GLY A 151 6.85 -6.32 -4.68
C GLY A 151 7.89 -5.27 -4.32
N ASN A 152 8.22 -4.39 -5.26
CA ASN A 152 9.18 -3.33 -4.99
C ASN A 152 8.67 -2.35 -3.98
N ASP A 153 9.62 -1.90 -3.16
CA ASP A 153 9.39 -0.97 -2.07
C ASP A 153 8.12 -1.31 -1.29
N CYS A 154 7.99 -2.57 -0.87
CA CYS A 154 6.88 -3.04 -0.04
C CYS A 154 5.47 -2.66 -0.56
N PHE A 155 5.23 -2.79 -1.87
CA PHE A 155 3.98 -2.43 -2.58
C PHE A 155 3.70 -0.93 -2.79
N HIS A 156 4.57 0.00 -2.38
CA HIS A 156 4.30 1.43 -2.52
C HIS A 156 3.96 1.89 -3.95
N PRO A 157 4.50 1.32 -5.04
CA PRO A 157 4.02 1.63 -6.39
C PRO A 157 2.54 1.32 -6.62
N LEU A 158 2.04 0.18 -6.10
CA LEU A 158 0.62 -0.18 -6.18
C LEU A 158 -0.23 0.74 -5.29
N VAL A 159 0.23 1.05 -4.08
CA VAL A 159 -0.48 1.94 -3.15
C VAL A 159 -0.62 3.33 -3.78
N HIS A 160 0.48 3.89 -4.30
CA HIS A 160 0.48 5.23 -4.91
C HIS A 160 -0.37 5.27 -6.20
N LEU A 161 -0.25 4.27 -7.09
CA LEU A 161 -1.09 4.18 -8.28
C LEU A 161 -2.57 4.05 -7.92
N GLY A 162 -2.89 3.16 -6.98
CA GLY A 162 -4.26 2.94 -6.53
C GLY A 162 -4.88 4.16 -5.88
N LEU A 163 -4.09 4.94 -5.13
CA LEU A 163 -4.51 6.22 -4.59
C LEU A 163 -4.82 7.22 -5.71
N GLY A 164 -3.96 7.33 -6.72
CA GLY A 164 -4.23 8.13 -7.91
C GLY A 164 -5.50 7.69 -8.64
N LEU A 165 -5.73 6.38 -8.76
CA LEU A 165 -6.93 5.81 -9.38
C LEU A 165 -8.20 6.07 -8.58
N GLU A 166 -8.15 5.96 -7.26
CA GLU A 166 -9.28 6.24 -6.39
C GLU A 166 -9.80 7.67 -6.56
N PHE A 167 -8.88 8.62 -6.74
CA PHE A 167 -9.21 10.03 -6.99
C PHE A 167 -9.23 10.43 -8.47
N GLN A 168 -8.96 9.47 -9.37
CA GLN A 168 -8.78 9.72 -10.81
C GLN A 168 -7.86 10.92 -11.10
N HIS A 169 -6.77 11.06 -10.32
CA HIS A 169 -5.89 12.23 -10.38
C HIS A 169 -4.67 11.96 -11.28
N PRO A 170 -4.53 12.63 -12.45
CA PRO A 170 -3.54 12.27 -13.46
C PRO A 170 -2.10 12.40 -12.99
N PHE A 171 -1.78 13.40 -12.15
CA PHE A 171 -0.43 13.55 -11.60
C PHE A 171 -0.03 12.38 -10.71
N VAL A 172 -0.93 11.94 -9.83
CA VAL A 172 -0.66 10.84 -8.88
C VAL A 172 -0.62 9.50 -9.63
N ILE A 173 -1.46 9.32 -10.65
CA ILE A 173 -1.42 8.14 -11.52
C ILE A 173 -0.10 8.08 -12.31
N ALA A 174 0.34 9.22 -12.88
CA ALA A 174 1.62 9.30 -13.58
C ALA A 174 2.81 9.02 -12.64
N GLN A 175 2.78 9.58 -11.42
CA GLN A 175 3.76 9.28 -10.37
C GLN A 175 3.75 7.79 -10.00
N GLY A 176 2.58 7.16 -9.84
CA GLY A 176 2.46 5.75 -9.49
C GLY A 176 2.99 4.81 -10.58
N LEU A 177 2.66 5.06 -11.85
CA LEU A 177 3.23 4.31 -12.98
C LEU A 177 4.75 4.52 -13.09
N ALA A 178 5.21 5.76 -12.90
CA ALA A 178 6.63 6.07 -12.86
C ALA A 178 7.34 5.35 -11.71
N TYR A 179 6.72 5.32 -10.53
CA TYR A 179 7.21 4.64 -9.34
C TYR A 179 7.47 3.18 -9.63
N TRP A 180 6.47 2.53 -10.22
CA TRP A 180 6.56 1.13 -10.59
C TRP A 180 7.63 0.87 -11.64
N ALA A 181 7.78 1.76 -12.63
CA ALA A 181 8.75 1.61 -13.71
C ALA A 181 10.19 1.82 -13.24
N TYR A 182 10.45 2.85 -12.41
CA TYR A 182 11.83 3.12 -11.96
C TYR A 182 12.30 2.14 -10.90
N THR A 183 11.41 1.65 -10.02
CA THR A 183 11.77 0.62 -9.02
C THR A 183 11.78 -0.78 -9.60
N TYR A 184 11.28 -0.98 -10.83
CA TYR A 184 10.99 -2.28 -11.43
C TYR A 184 12.09 -3.33 -11.23
N THR A 185 11.77 -4.36 -10.44
CA THR A 185 12.64 -5.49 -10.12
C THR A 185 11.74 -6.69 -9.82
N PRO A 186 11.57 -7.62 -10.76
CA PRO A 186 10.70 -8.77 -10.53
C PRO A 186 11.31 -9.77 -9.54
N ILE A 187 10.49 -10.35 -8.65
CA ILE A 187 10.92 -11.49 -7.80
C ILE A 187 11.37 -12.66 -8.67
N ILE A 188 10.55 -12.95 -9.70
CA ILE A 188 10.78 -13.93 -10.76
C ILE A 188 10.19 -13.39 -12.07
N ASP A 189 10.84 -13.70 -13.20
CA ASP A 189 10.40 -13.23 -14.51
C ASP A 189 9.02 -13.79 -14.90
N SER A 190 8.82 -15.09 -14.71
CA SER A 190 7.60 -15.81 -15.07
C SER A 190 7.14 -16.70 -13.93
N LEU A 191 5.84 -16.60 -13.56
CA LEU A 191 5.23 -17.54 -12.63
C LEU A 191 5.18 -18.95 -13.26
N PRO A 192 5.38 -20.01 -12.45
CA PRO A 192 5.15 -21.37 -12.92
C PRO A 192 3.67 -21.59 -13.31
N PRO A 193 3.41 -22.55 -14.22
CA PRO A 193 2.05 -23.00 -14.50
C PRO A 193 1.40 -23.51 -13.21
N THR A 194 0.08 -23.41 -13.11
CA THR A 194 -0.64 -24.00 -11.96
C THR A 194 -0.53 -25.52 -11.99
N VAL A 195 -0.56 -26.13 -10.81
CA VAL A 195 -0.56 -27.58 -10.63
C VAL A 195 -1.85 -28.24 -11.13
N ASP A 196 -1.86 -29.57 -11.12
CA ASP A 196 -3.04 -30.39 -11.41
C ASP A 196 -4.11 -30.23 -10.31
N ASP A 197 -5.37 -30.58 -10.60
CA ASP A 197 -6.51 -30.31 -9.70
C ASP A 197 -6.37 -30.93 -8.31
N ASP A 198 -5.74 -32.11 -8.21
CA ASP A 198 -5.54 -32.86 -6.97
C ASP A 198 -4.52 -32.20 -6.01
N ASP A 199 -3.70 -31.27 -6.51
CA ASP A 199 -2.63 -30.58 -5.76
C ASP A 199 -2.97 -29.10 -5.50
N THR A 200 -4.22 -28.68 -5.70
CA THR A 200 -4.65 -27.28 -5.51
C THR A 200 -4.83 -26.93 -4.04
N ALA A 201 -4.51 -25.67 -3.69
CA ALA A 201 -4.62 -25.15 -2.34
C ALA A 201 -5.22 -23.74 -2.32
N ASN A 202 -5.90 -23.39 -1.23
CA ASN A 202 -6.36 -22.03 -0.97
C ASN A 202 -5.24 -21.18 -0.32
N VAL A 203 -5.42 -19.86 -0.27
CA VAL A 203 -4.40 -18.91 0.22
C VAL A 203 -3.97 -19.21 1.67
N LEU A 204 -4.89 -19.67 2.53
CA LEU A 204 -4.55 -19.98 3.93
C LEU A 204 -3.75 -21.28 4.05
N GLU A 205 -4.08 -22.29 3.25
CA GLU A 205 -3.28 -23.52 3.15
C GLU A 205 -1.86 -23.19 2.68
N ILE A 206 -1.72 -22.39 1.62
CA ILE A 206 -0.42 -21.94 1.11
C ILE A 206 0.39 -21.15 2.15
N LEU A 207 -0.26 -20.29 2.95
CA LEU A 207 0.42 -19.59 4.06
C LEU A 207 0.87 -20.55 5.15
N GLN A 208 0.08 -21.59 5.43
CA GLN A 208 0.41 -22.63 6.38
C GLN A 208 1.57 -23.50 5.88
N ASP A 209 1.62 -23.81 4.59
CA ASP A 209 2.72 -24.55 3.95
C ASP A 209 4.00 -23.73 3.96
N ALA A 210 3.93 -22.44 3.59
CA ALA A 210 5.08 -21.53 3.69
C ALA A 210 5.63 -21.42 5.12
N ARG A 211 4.75 -21.56 6.12
CA ARG A 211 5.12 -21.53 7.54
C ARG A 211 5.78 -22.81 8.02
N GLU A 212 5.31 -23.97 7.57
CA GLU A 212 5.81 -25.29 8.01
C GLU A 212 6.99 -25.80 7.17
N ASP A 213 7.16 -25.30 5.96
CA ASP A 213 8.23 -25.72 5.08
C ASP A 213 9.60 -25.21 5.58
N VAL A 214 10.43 -26.19 5.93
CA VAL A 214 11.80 -26.01 6.43
C VAL A 214 12.70 -25.24 5.46
N ARG A 215 12.40 -25.22 4.15
CA ARG A 215 13.13 -24.41 3.16
C ARG A 215 13.10 -22.92 3.52
N PHE A 216 12.05 -22.47 4.20
CA PHE A 216 11.87 -21.08 4.59
C PHE A 216 12.32 -20.78 6.02
N ASP A 217 12.97 -21.73 6.69
CA ASP A 217 13.63 -21.47 7.97
C ASP A 217 14.74 -20.41 7.78
N PRO A 218 14.83 -19.40 8.67
CA PRO A 218 15.84 -18.35 8.58
C PRO A 218 17.25 -18.89 8.33
N GLU A 219 17.64 -19.97 9.01
CA GLU A 219 18.95 -20.61 8.91
C GLU A 219 19.20 -21.28 7.55
N GLN A 220 18.14 -21.74 6.87
CA GLN A 220 18.23 -22.35 5.54
C GLN A 220 18.33 -21.29 4.44
N ILE A 221 17.76 -20.10 4.67
CA ILE A 221 17.84 -18.97 3.75
C ILE A 221 19.19 -18.26 3.88
N HIS A 222 19.59 -17.90 5.10
CA HIS A 222 20.83 -17.18 5.40
C HIS A 222 21.22 -17.28 6.88
N PRO A 223 22.50 -17.55 7.24
CA PRO A 223 22.92 -17.77 8.64
C PRO A 223 22.56 -16.64 9.63
N HIS A 224 22.40 -15.42 9.13
CA HIS A 224 22.06 -14.23 9.93
C HIS A 224 20.76 -13.57 9.45
N TRP A 225 19.83 -14.32 8.84
CA TRP A 225 18.64 -13.77 8.19
C TRP A 225 17.87 -12.76 9.07
N GLY A 226 17.52 -13.13 10.30
CA GLY A 226 16.81 -12.25 11.24
C GLY A 226 17.59 -11.01 11.70
N GLN A 227 18.91 -10.97 11.49
CA GLN A 227 19.78 -9.83 11.82
C GLN A 227 19.98 -8.88 10.63
N LEU A 228 19.61 -9.29 9.41
CA LEU A 228 19.69 -8.43 8.25
C LEU A 228 18.62 -7.35 8.32
N GLU A 229 18.94 -6.14 7.86
CA GLU A 229 17.91 -5.12 7.64
C GLU A 229 16.81 -5.61 6.68
N PHE A 230 15.56 -5.18 6.90
CA PHE A 230 14.39 -5.64 6.17
C PHE A 230 14.57 -5.57 4.64
N HIS A 231 15.03 -4.42 4.12
CA HIS A 231 15.24 -4.25 2.68
C HIS A 231 16.25 -5.24 2.09
N LYS A 232 17.25 -5.69 2.89
CA LYS A 232 18.23 -6.71 2.46
C LYS A 232 17.59 -8.09 2.40
N ARG A 233 16.68 -8.41 3.32
CA ARG A 233 15.90 -9.66 3.28
C ARG A 233 14.99 -9.69 2.04
N VAL A 234 14.21 -8.63 1.82
CA VAL A 234 13.35 -8.52 0.63
C VAL A 234 14.17 -8.61 -0.65
N ARG A 235 15.30 -7.89 -0.74
CA ARG A 235 16.20 -7.98 -1.91
C ARG A 235 16.77 -9.39 -2.10
N LYS A 236 17.03 -10.16 -1.04
CA LYS A 236 17.47 -11.55 -1.17
C LYS A 236 16.34 -12.49 -1.58
N ALA A 237 15.09 -12.20 -1.22
CA ALA A 237 13.93 -12.90 -1.75
C ALA A 237 13.72 -12.61 -3.25
N VAL A 238 14.04 -11.39 -3.68
CA VAL A 238 14.01 -10.95 -5.08
C VAL A 238 15.26 -11.44 -5.82
N GLY A 239 15.13 -12.44 -6.71
CA GLY A 239 16.24 -12.89 -7.56
C GLY A 239 17.07 -14.07 -7.03
N SER A 240 16.55 -14.87 -6.10
CA SER A 240 17.21 -16.07 -5.59
C SER A 240 16.35 -17.33 -5.74
N LYS A 241 16.90 -18.50 -5.36
CA LYS A 241 16.17 -19.76 -5.22
C LYS A 241 14.90 -19.59 -4.36
N LEU A 242 14.95 -18.74 -3.33
CA LEU A 242 13.80 -18.44 -2.47
C LEU A 242 12.60 -17.93 -3.26
N GLY A 243 12.82 -17.03 -4.23
CA GLY A 243 11.73 -16.54 -5.08
C GLY A 243 11.11 -17.63 -5.97
N GLN A 244 11.88 -18.64 -6.36
CA GLN A 244 11.39 -19.81 -7.10
C GLN A 244 10.60 -20.75 -6.20
N ASP A 245 11.15 -21.09 -5.02
CA ASP A 245 10.48 -21.94 -4.02
C ASP A 245 9.12 -21.32 -3.59
N LEU A 246 9.05 -19.99 -3.42
CA LEU A 246 7.79 -19.29 -3.12
C LEU A 246 6.82 -19.29 -4.31
N ALA A 247 7.33 -19.21 -5.54
CA ALA A 247 6.50 -19.24 -6.73
C ALA A 247 5.89 -20.63 -7.00
N GLU A 248 6.58 -21.69 -6.56
CA GLU A 248 6.05 -23.07 -6.55
C GLU A 248 4.81 -23.15 -5.65
N LEU A 249 4.84 -22.60 -4.43
CA LEU A 249 3.63 -22.54 -3.60
C LEU A 249 2.49 -21.76 -4.26
N VAL A 250 2.80 -20.65 -4.93
CA VAL A 250 1.80 -19.86 -5.70
C VAL A 250 1.24 -20.62 -6.92
N SER A 251 1.85 -21.73 -7.32
CA SER A 251 1.33 -22.61 -8.38
C SER A 251 0.15 -23.46 -7.93
N GLU A 252 0.01 -23.68 -6.63
CA GLU A 252 -1.10 -24.43 -6.02
C GLU A 252 -2.39 -23.59 -6.00
N TRP A 253 -2.27 -22.27 -6.04
CA TRP A 253 -3.43 -21.37 -6.10
C TRP A 253 -3.99 -21.25 -7.51
N LYS A 254 -5.02 -22.05 -7.80
CA LYS A 254 -5.70 -22.09 -9.09
C LYS A 254 -6.91 -21.16 -9.11
N ILE A 255 -6.92 -20.23 -10.07
CA ILE A 255 -8.04 -19.32 -10.32
C ILE A 255 -8.52 -19.54 -11.76
N GLU A 256 -9.79 -19.89 -11.92
CA GLU A 256 -10.38 -20.03 -13.25
C GLU A 256 -10.51 -18.68 -13.95
N GLU A 257 -10.35 -18.67 -15.28
CA GLU A 257 -10.49 -17.47 -16.13
C GLU A 257 -11.96 -17.09 -16.33
N ASN A 258 -12.60 -16.66 -15.24
CA ASN A 258 -13.94 -16.07 -15.25
C ASN A 258 -14.11 -15.08 -14.10
N GLU A 259 -15.06 -14.17 -14.25
CA GLU A 259 -15.27 -13.07 -13.31
C GLU A 259 -15.65 -13.54 -11.90
N HIS A 260 -16.41 -14.63 -11.79
CA HIS A 260 -16.84 -15.16 -10.49
C HIS A 260 -15.65 -15.69 -9.70
N SER A 261 -14.80 -16.53 -10.31
CA SER A 261 -13.62 -17.10 -9.67
C SER A 261 -12.57 -16.02 -9.32
N ILE A 262 -12.41 -15.00 -10.16
CA ILE A 262 -11.54 -13.85 -9.86
C ILE A 262 -12.04 -13.07 -8.64
N ARG A 263 -13.35 -12.81 -8.54
CA ARG A 263 -13.93 -12.12 -7.38
C ARG A 263 -13.80 -12.96 -6.10
N ALA A 264 -14.05 -14.26 -6.18
CA ALA A 264 -13.88 -15.18 -5.05
C ALA A 264 -12.42 -15.23 -4.58
N ALA A 265 -11.46 -15.34 -5.50
CA ALA A 265 -10.03 -15.32 -5.21
C ALA A 265 -9.57 -14.00 -4.58
N LEU A 266 -10.10 -12.85 -5.04
CA LEU A 266 -9.80 -11.56 -4.44
C LEU A 266 -10.33 -11.46 -3.00
N GLU A 267 -11.52 -11.99 -2.73
CA GLU A 267 -12.07 -12.06 -1.37
C GLU A 267 -11.25 -12.97 -0.46
N GLU A 268 -10.89 -14.16 -0.94
CA GLU A 268 -10.05 -15.14 -0.24
C GLU A 268 -8.71 -14.53 0.16
N LEU A 269 -8.00 -13.93 -0.81
CA LEU A 269 -6.74 -13.23 -0.58
C LEU A 269 -6.91 -12.06 0.42
N THR A 270 -8.01 -11.31 0.32
CA THR A 270 -8.29 -10.20 1.25
C THR A 270 -8.40 -10.70 2.69
N ASN A 271 -9.13 -11.80 2.93
CA ASN A 271 -9.29 -12.36 4.27
C ASN A 271 -7.95 -12.83 4.84
N ALA A 272 -7.13 -13.50 4.01
CA ALA A 272 -5.81 -13.97 4.41
C ALA A 272 -4.87 -12.81 4.76
N VAL A 273 -4.83 -11.77 3.93
CA VAL A 273 -4.03 -10.56 4.19
C VAL A 273 -4.44 -9.88 5.50
N VAL A 274 -5.74 -9.77 5.78
CA VAL A 274 -6.23 -9.21 7.05
C VAL A 274 -5.68 -10.01 8.23
N LEU A 275 -5.78 -11.34 8.20
CA LEU A 275 -5.24 -12.19 9.26
C LEU A 275 -3.73 -12.00 9.43
N VAL A 276 -2.97 -12.01 8.34
CA VAL A 276 -1.51 -11.82 8.35
C VAL A 276 -1.12 -10.45 8.93
N ALA A 277 -1.85 -9.39 8.61
CA ALA A 277 -1.53 -8.03 9.06
C ALA A 277 -1.85 -7.77 10.54
N VAL A 278 -2.96 -8.31 11.07
CA VAL A 278 -3.46 -7.92 12.41
C VAL A 278 -3.32 -8.99 13.48
N THR A 279 -2.96 -10.23 13.12
CA THR A 279 -2.91 -11.35 14.07
C THR A 279 -1.50 -11.87 14.34
N THR A 280 -0.46 -11.21 13.82
CA THR A 280 0.94 -11.67 13.89
C THR A 280 1.77 -11.06 15.01
N GLY A 281 1.29 -10.02 15.70
CA GLY A 281 2.08 -9.29 16.71
C GLY A 281 2.56 -10.15 17.90
N HIS A 282 3.51 -9.65 18.68
CA HIS A 282 3.93 -10.29 19.93
C HIS A 282 2.95 -10.02 21.09
N VAL A 283 2.99 -10.88 22.12
CA VAL A 283 2.30 -10.60 23.39
C VAL A 283 3.23 -9.72 24.25
N PHE A 284 2.93 -8.41 24.24
CA PHE A 284 3.50 -7.30 25.03
C PHE A 284 4.99 -6.91 24.84
N PRO A 285 5.28 -5.61 24.58
CA PRO A 285 4.34 -4.63 24.03
C PRO A 285 3.82 -5.13 22.67
N GLN A 286 2.51 -4.95 22.40
CA GLN A 286 1.97 -5.28 21.08
C GLN A 286 2.54 -4.28 20.08
N GLN A 287 3.14 -4.78 19.02
CA GLN A 287 3.52 -4.01 17.83
C GLN A 287 2.92 -4.71 16.62
N LEU A 288 2.52 -3.91 15.63
CA LEU A 288 2.08 -4.44 14.33
C LEU A 288 3.27 -4.48 13.39
N ASP A 289 3.35 -5.56 12.61
CA ASP A 289 4.40 -5.72 11.62
C ASP A 289 4.14 -4.77 10.44
N PHE A 290 4.99 -3.76 10.29
CA PHE A 290 4.78 -2.71 9.28
C PHE A 290 4.77 -3.28 7.86
N PRO A 291 5.74 -4.11 7.44
CA PRO A 291 5.69 -4.76 6.13
C PRO A 291 4.44 -5.61 5.88
N LEU A 292 3.95 -6.35 6.88
CA LEU A 292 2.70 -7.12 6.71
C LEU A 292 1.46 -6.21 6.66
N MET A 293 1.46 -5.10 7.42
CA MET A 293 0.42 -4.08 7.34
C MET A 293 0.36 -3.41 5.97
N GLN A 294 1.52 -3.18 5.35
CA GLN A 294 1.58 -2.69 3.97
C GLN A 294 0.88 -3.63 2.99
N GLY A 295 0.94 -4.95 3.22
CA GLY A 295 0.14 -5.92 2.48
C GLY A 295 -1.37 -5.63 2.57
N LEU A 296 -1.90 -5.29 3.75
CA LEU A 296 -3.31 -4.93 3.93
C LEU A 296 -3.68 -3.65 3.20
N ILE A 297 -2.87 -2.60 3.33
CA ILE A 297 -3.09 -1.32 2.63
C ILE A 297 -3.01 -1.53 1.11
N ALA A 298 -2.00 -2.25 0.62
CA ALA A 298 -1.86 -2.59 -0.79
C ALA A 298 -3.02 -3.42 -1.32
N CYS A 299 -3.59 -4.32 -0.51
CA CYS A 299 -4.75 -5.12 -0.89
C CYS A 299 -5.98 -4.24 -1.17
N LYS A 300 -6.17 -3.12 -0.45
CA LYS A 300 -7.21 -2.13 -0.80
C LYS A 300 -7.02 -1.63 -2.24
N TYR A 301 -5.79 -1.28 -2.60
CA TYR A 301 -5.47 -0.72 -3.92
C TYR A 301 -5.38 -1.77 -5.02
N LEU A 302 -5.17 -3.04 -4.66
CA LEU A 302 -5.36 -4.18 -5.56
C LEU A 302 -6.79 -4.23 -6.10
N HIS A 303 -7.80 -4.08 -5.23
CA HIS A 303 -9.21 -4.05 -5.64
C HIS A 303 -9.51 -2.94 -6.65
N THR A 304 -9.00 -1.74 -6.40
CA THR A 304 -9.18 -0.60 -7.32
C THR A 304 -8.47 -0.82 -8.64
N THR A 305 -7.25 -1.38 -8.61
CA THR A 305 -6.38 -1.50 -9.78
C THR A 305 -6.78 -2.66 -10.70
N LEU A 306 -7.33 -3.75 -10.14
CA LEU A 306 -7.68 -4.97 -10.88
C LEU A 306 -8.63 -4.69 -12.07
N ALA A 307 -9.56 -3.74 -11.91
CA ALA A 307 -10.53 -3.36 -12.94
C ALA A 307 -9.92 -2.64 -14.16
N PHE A 308 -8.66 -2.22 -14.08
CA PHE A 308 -7.95 -1.53 -15.16
C PHE A 308 -7.11 -2.46 -16.03
N LEU A 309 -6.93 -3.72 -15.63
CA LEU A 309 -6.25 -4.71 -16.44
C LEU A 309 -7.13 -5.17 -17.62
N PRO A 310 -6.56 -5.37 -18.82
CA PRO A 310 -7.35 -5.54 -20.03
C PRO A 310 -7.97 -6.93 -20.18
N THR A 311 -7.39 -7.96 -19.55
CA THR A 311 -7.85 -9.35 -19.66
C THR A 311 -8.00 -10.02 -18.29
N GLN A 312 -8.85 -11.05 -18.21
CA GLN A 312 -8.99 -11.89 -17.01
C GLN A 312 -7.68 -12.60 -16.66
N LYS A 313 -6.92 -13.03 -17.67
CA LYS A 313 -5.57 -13.57 -17.48
C LYS A 313 -4.62 -12.57 -16.80
N ASP A 314 -4.64 -11.31 -17.19
CA ASP A 314 -3.83 -10.27 -16.53
C ASP A 314 -4.27 -10.06 -15.09
N GLN A 315 -5.58 -10.07 -14.82
CA GLN A 315 -6.14 -9.97 -13.46
C GLN A 315 -5.66 -11.14 -12.58
N ILE A 316 -5.77 -12.37 -13.06
CA ILE A 316 -5.24 -13.56 -12.38
C ILE A 316 -3.73 -13.44 -12.16
N HIS A 317 -3.00 -12.91 -13.16
CA HIS A 317 -1.57 -12.71 -13.04
C HIS A 317 -1.20 -11.73 -11.92
N LEU A 318 -1.95 -10.62 -11.80
CA LEU A 318 -1.77 -9.66 -10.71
C LEU A 318 -2.10 -10.26 -9.34
N LEU A 319 -3.22 -11.00 -9.22
CA LEU A 319 -3.59 -11.69 -7.96
C LEU A 319 -2.49 -12.66 -7.51
N ARG A 320 -2.04 -13.55 -8.40
CA ARG A 320 -0.99 -14.53 -8.08
C ARG A 320 0.33 -13.86 -7.73
N ARG A 321 0.70 -12.77 -8.41
CA ARG A 321 1.90 -11.99 -8.03
C ARG A 321 1.73 -11.26 -6.71
N PHE A 322 0.53 -10.81 -6.35
CA PHE A 322 0.27 -10.24 -5.04
C PHE A 322 0.51 -11.28 -3.94
N LEU A 323 0.00 -12.51 -4.12
CA LEU A 323 0.26 -13.60 -3.19
C LEU A 323 1.76 -13.91 -3.08
N LEU A 324 2.49 -13.95 -4.20
CA LEU A 324 3.94 -14.15 -4.20
C LEU A 324 4.67 -13.10 -3.35
N VAL A 325 4.31 -11.82 -3.51
CA VAL A 325 4.92 -10.74 -2.73
C VAL A 325 4.53 -10.85 -1.26
N LEU A 326 3.26 -11.15 -0.95
CA LEU A 326 2.79 -11.36 0.42
C LEU A 326 3.60 -12.47 1.10
N LEU A 327 3.82 -13.60 0.43
CA LEU A 327 4.64 -14.70 0.93
C LEU A 327 6.11 -14.28 1.12
N ALA A 328 6.67 -13.51 0.18
CA ALA A 328 8.03 -13.00 0.32
C ALA A 328 8.18 -12.06 1.53
N LEU A 329 7.19 -11.22 1.80
CA LEU A 329 7.13 -10.40 3.01
C LEU A 329 6.99 -11.28 4.26
N TYR A 330 6.03 -12.20 4.27
CA TYR A 330 5.77 -13.11 5.39
C TYR A 330 7.02 -13.92 5.79
N VAL A 331 7.73 -14.51 4.82
CA VAL A 331 9.00 -15.20 5.06
C VAL A 331 10.11 -14.25 5.50
N SER A 332 10.17 -13.04 4.94
CA SER A 332 11.12 -12.01 5.38
C SER A 332 10.90 -11.58 6.84
N GLN A 333 9.67 -11.63 7.33
CA GLN A 333 9.32 -11.34 8.73
C GLN A 333 9.45 -12.55 9.66
N GLY A 334 9.97 -13.69 9.18
CA GLY A 334 10.20 -14.88 9.99
C GLY A 334 8.98 -15.78 10.15
N ARG A 335 7.96 -15.65 9.27
CA ARG A 335 6.75 -16.49 9.24
C ARG A 335 5.98 -16.50 10.57
N PRO A 336 5.61 -15.33 11.11
CA PRO A 336 4.97 -15.22 12.42
C PRO A 336 3.69 -16.07 12.52
N ASN A 337 3.40 -16.55 13.73
CA ASN A 337 2.16 -17.26 14.02
C ASN A 337 0.95 -16.35 13.78
N LEU A 338 -0.09 -16.90 13.16
CA LEU A 338 -1.39 -16.24 13.10
C LEU A 338 -2.15 -16.54 14.39
N HIS A 339 -2.72 -15.51 14.99
CA HIS A 339 -3.52 -15.60 16.23
C HIS A 339 -4.93 -15.04 16.04
N PRO A 340 -5.82 -15.72 15.27
CA PRO A 340 -7.16 -15.22 14.99
C PRO A 340 -8.02 -14.97 16.25
N ASP A 341 -7.74 -15.70 17.33
CA ASP A 341 -8.37 -15.54 18.65
C ASP A 341 -8.25 -14.11 19.20
N ARG A 342 -7.20 -13.37 18.82
CA ARG A 342 -7.00 -11.98 19.24
C ARG A 342 -8.03 -11.01 18.68
N LEU A 343 -8.67 -11.33 17.55
CA LEU A 343 -9.78 -10.54 17.02
C LEU A 343 -10.96 -10.55 18.00
N GLU A 344 -11.18 -11.66 18.70
CA GLU A 344 -12.22 -11.77 19.73
C GLU A 344 -11.81 -11.03 21.00
N THR A 345 -10.55 -11.15 21.45
CA THR A 345 -10.06 -10.42 22.65
C THR A 345 -10.22 -8.91 22.52
N ALA A 346 -9.77 -8.33 21.38
CA ALA A 346 -9.91 -6.90 21.13
C ALA A 346 -11.37 -6.43 21.06
N TYR A 347 -12.29 -7.31 20.66
CA TYR A 347 -13.72 -7.01 20.68
C TYR A 347 -14.23 -6.85 22.12
N PHE A 348 -13.91 -7.79 23.01
CA PHE A 348 -14.37 -7.77 24.40
C PHE A 348 -13.78 -6.61 25.20
N ASP A 349 -12.49 -6.30 25.03
CA ASP A 349 -11.83 -5.20 25.75
C ASP A 349 -12.41 -3.81 25.37
N SER A 350 -13.02 -3.69 24.19
CA SER A 350 -13.63 -2.45 23.71
C SER A 350 -15.08 -2.21 24.21
N MET A 351 -15.68 -3.18 24.91
CA MET A 351 -17.05 -3.07 25.42
C MET A 351 -17.17 -2.29 26.75
N ASP A 352 -16.06 -1.84 27.34
CA ASP A 352 -16.06 -1.08 28.59
C ASP A 352 -16.49 0.40 28.41
N MET A 353 -17.82 0.59 28.41
CA MET A 353 -18.61 1.56 29.20
C MET A 353 -18.22 3.05 29.24
N GLU A 354 -18.66 3.82 28.23
CA GLU A 354 -19.27 5.14 28.48
C GLU A 354 -20.72 5.17 27.95
N PRO A 355 -21.67 5.85 28.63
CA PRO A 355 -23.04 5.93 28.18
C PRO A 355 -23.11 6.71 26.86
N LEU A 356 -23.43 5.97 25.79
CA LEU A 356 -23.56 6.47 24.41
C LEU A 356 -24.56 7.63 24.31
N SER A 357 -24.13 8.76 23.75
CA SER A 357 -25.01 9.87 23.37
C SER A 357 -26.08 9.41 22.36
N THR A 358 -27.34 9.75 22.62
CA THR A 358 -28.51 9.30 21.84
C THR A 358 -28.79 10.14 20.59
N SER A 359 -27.97 11.15 20.29
CA SER A 359 -28.20 12.05 19.16
C SER A 359 -27.74 11.42 17.84
N PRO A 360 -28.56 11.41 16.78
CA PRO A 360 -28.10 11.02 15.46
C PRO A 360 -27.01 12.00 14.97
N PRO A 361 -25.91 11.53 14.38
CA PRO A 361 -24.82 12.39 13.95
C PRO A 361 -25.27 13.30 12.80
N VAL A 362 -24.91 14.57 12.88
CA VAL A 362 -25.13 15.56 11.83
C VAL A 362 -24.14 15.28 10.70
N GLY A 363 -24.64 15.05 9.48
CA GLY A 363 -23.85 15.17 8.24
C GLY A 363 -23.17 13.90 7.69
N SER A 364 -23.39 12.70 8.22
CA SER A 364 -22.89 11.46 7.58
C SER A 364 -23.94 10.83 6.67
N PRO A 365 -23.58 10.35 5.46
CA PRO A 365 -24.46 9.52 4.65
C PRO A 365 -24.85 8.29 5.46
N THR A 366 -26.14 8.09 5.69
CA THR A 366 -26.69 6.85 6.25
C THR A 366 -26.28 5.67 5.39
N LEU A 367 -25.45 4.76 5.92
CA LEU A 367 -25.05 3.50 5.28
C LEU A 367 -26.20 2.47 5.44
N PRO A 368 -26.79 1.93 4.34
CA PRO A 368 -28.03 1.15 4.42
C PRO A 368 -27.94 -0.29 4.98
N SER A 369 -26.76 -0.80 5.35
CA SER A 369 -26.56 -2.24 5.63
C SER A 369 -25.92 -2.58 6.97
N THR A 370 -25.49 -1.62 7.78
CA THR A 370 -24.76 -1.88 9.04
C THR A 370 -25.70 -1.73 10.25
N PRO A 371 -25.76 -2.69 11.21
CA PRO A 371 -26.46 -2.54 12.48
C PRO A 371 -26.06 -1.23 13.16
N ALA A 372 -27.02 -0.57 13.82
CA ALA A 372 -26.80 0.75 14.39
C ALA A 372 -25.62 0.84 15.37
N LEU A 373 -25.28 -0.26 16.06
CA LEU A 373 -24.11 -0.32 16.93
C LEU A 373 -22.79 -0.33 16.13
N MET A 374 -22.65 -1.24 15.15
CA MET A 374 -21.46 -1.33 14.30
C MET A 374 -21.25 -0.05 13.47
N ALA A 375 -22.33 0.56 12.98
CA ALA A 375 -22.27 1.82 12.26
C ALA A 375 -21.69 2.96 13.14
N ARG A 376 -22.01 2.96 14.44
CA ARG A 376 -21.46 3.91 15.41
C ARG A 376 -20.00 3.61 15.75
N GLU A 377 -19.61 2.33 15.84
CA GLU A 377 -18.22 1.95 16.11
C GLU A 377 -17.30 2.30 14.93
N TRP A 378 -17.73 2.06 13.70
CA TRP A 378 -17.01 2.55 12.51
C TRP A 378 -16.93 4.07 12.49
N HIS A 379 -18.00 4.77 12.87
CA HIS A 379 -17.96 6.22 13.01
C HIS A 379 -17.00 6.69 14.11
N ALA A 380 -16.88 5.97 15.23
CA ALA A 380 -15.89 6.30 16.26
C ALA A 380 -14.45 6.06 15.76
N LEU A 381 -14.21 4.96 15.04
CA LEU A 381 -12.89 4.58 14.52
C LEU A 381 -12.43 5.45 13.33
N CYS A 382 -13.37 5.85 12.46
CA CYS A 382 -13.10 6.59 11.22
C CYS A 382 -13.49 8.08 11.29
N GLY A 383 -14.30 8.49 12.26
CA GLY A 383 -14.88 9.83 12.40
C GLY A 383 -14.33 10.64 13.57
N ALA A 384 -13.38 10.11 14.35
CA ALA A 384 -12.56 10.95 15.20
C ALA A 384 -11.85 12.01 14.32
N PRO A 385 -11.82 13.30 14.72
CA PRO A 385 -11.12 14.33 13.97
C PRO A 385 -9.66 13.91 13.77
N ALA A 386 -9.16 14.02 12.54
CA ALA A 386 -7.76 13.77 12.25
C ALA A 386 -6.89 14.69 13.11
N HIS A 387 -5.97 14.11 13.88
CA HIS A 387 -4.95 14.85 14.59
C HIS A 387 -3.69 14.97 13.73
N LEU A 388 -2.94 16.07 13.91
CA LEU A 388 -1.71 16.30 13.15
C LEU A 388 -0.69 15.16 13.33
N ASP A 389 -0.69 14.53 14.50
CA ASP A 389 0.23 13.45 14.90
C ASP A 389 -0.29 12.04 14.55
N ASP A 390 -1.44 11.93 13.86
CA ASP A 390 -1.98 10.63 13.46
C ASP A 390 -1.07 9.96 12.43
N ASP A 391 -0.81 8.66 12.62
CA ASP A 391 -0.10 7.86 11.63
C ASP A 391 -1.00 7.59 10.41
N VAL A 392 -0.50 7.95 9.21
CA VAL A 392 -1.24 7.78 7.95
C VAL A 392 -1.61 6.33 7.67
N HIS A 393 -0.75 5.39 8.06
CA HIS A 393 -0.96 3.96 7.81
C HIS A 393 -2.14 3.41 8.60
N VAL A 394 -2.38 3.93 9.81
CA VAL A 394 -3.54 3.54 10.63
C VAL A 394 -4.84 3.95 9.93
N MET A 395 -4.88 5.18 9.40
CA MET A 395 -6.05 5.69 8.67
C MET A 395 -6.30 4.88 7.40
N GLU A 396 -5.24 4.57 6.64
CA GLU A 396 -5.32 3.76 5.43
C GLU A 396 -5.76 2.33 5.71
N ALA A 397 -5.25 1.70 6.76
CA ALA A 397 -5.64 0.37 7.19
C ALA A 397 -7.10 0.32 7.65
N CYS A 398 -7.55 1.29 8.45
CA CYS A 398 -8.96 1.39 8.83
C CYS A 398 -9.87 1.61 7.62
N ALA A 399 -9.48 2.46 6.66
CA ALA A 399 -10.23 2.67 5.44
C ALA A 399 -10.29 1.42 4.55
N ALA A 400 -9.20 0.64 4.47
CA ALA A 400 -9.16 -0.64 3.79
C ALA A 400 -10.13 -1.64 4.41
N LEU A 401 -10.06 -1.82 5.73
CA LEU A 401 -10.94 -2.74 6.47
C LEU A 401 -12.41 -2.37 6.32
N LYS A 402 -12.74 -1.07 6.37
CA LYS A 402 -14.12 -0.63 6.12
C LYS A 402 -14.57 -0.94 4.69
N MET A 403 -13.72 -0.69 3.70
CA MET A 403 -14.01 -1.04 2.30
C MET A 403 -14.25 -2.55 2.13
N PHE A 404 -13.47 -3.40 2.79
CA PHE A 404 -13.63 -4.86 2.72
C PHE A 404 -14.95 -5.31 3.36
N GLU A 405 -15.38 -4.69 4.45
CA GLU A 405 -16.69 -4.94 5.04
C GLU A 405 -17.83 -4.54 4.11
N ASP A 406 -17.73 -3.38 3.46
CA ASP A 406 -18.75 -2.90 2.53
C ASP A 406 -18.87 -3.82 1.29
N LEU A 407 -17.77 -4.42 0.86
CA LEU A 407 -17.73 -5.34 -0.29
C LEU A 407 -18.17 -6.77 0.06
N TYR A 408 -17.78 -7.28 1.22
CA TYR A 408 -17.89 -8.70 1.57
C TYR A 408 -18.79 -8.98 2.77
N GLY A 409 -19.42 -7.96 3.33
CA GLY A 409 -20.26 -8.05 4.52
C GLY A 409 -19.46 -8.17 5.83
N GLU A 410 -20.18 -8.27 6.94
CA GLU A 410 -19.62 -8.13 8.29
C GLU A 410 -18.75 -9.30 8.75
N LYS A 411 -18.98 -10.51 8.25
CA LYS A 411 -18.24 -11.74 8.63
C LYS A 411 -18.06 -11.88 10.16
N SER A 412 -19.16 -11.82 10.91
CA SER A 412 -19.14 -11.82 12.39
C SER A 412 -18.32 -10.68 13.01
N GLY A 413 -18.26 -9.54 12.31
CA GLY A 413 -17.53 -8.34 12.71
C GLY A 413 -16.02 -8.41 12.48
N ALA A 414 -15.51 -9.36 11.68
CA ALA A 414 -14.06 -9.62 11.55
C ALA A 414 -13.26 -8.37 11.13
N TYR A 415 -13.74 -7.58 10.17
CA TYR A 415 -13.05 -6.37 9.71
C TYR A 415 -13.07 -5.25 10.75
N LEU A 416 -14.19 -5.08 11.45
CA LEU A 416 -14.30 -4.11 12.55
C LEU A 416 -13.38 -4.49 13.72
N LYS A 417 -13.32 -5.77 14.07
CA LYS A 417 -12.38 -6.31 15.07
C LYS A 417 -10.93 -6.05 14.68
N ALA A 418 -10.58 -6.31 13.42
CA ALA A 418 -9.26 -5.99 12.89
C ALA A 418 -8.95 -4.48 12.99
N ALA A 419 -9.91 -3.60 12.69
CA ALA A 419 -9.71 -2.16 12.77
C ALA A 419 -9.47 -1.68 14.21
N LYS A 420 -10.16 -2.29 15.17
CA LYS A 420 -9.92 -2.06 16.61
C LYS A 420 -8.52 -2.48 17.01
N VAL A 421 -8.02 -3.63 16.54
CA VAL A 421 -6.63 -4.06 16.78
C VAL A 421 -5.66 -3.00 16.26
N VAL A 422 -5.80 -2.57 15.01
CA VAL A 422 -4.94 -1.53 14.41
C VAL A 422 -4.87 -0.26 15.27
N ARG A 423 -6.04 0.28 15.64
CA ARG A 423 -6.15 1.50 16.48
C ARG A 423 -5.68 1.31 17.92
N SER A 424 -5.77 0.11 18.47
CA SER A 424 -5.37 -0.17 19.86
C SER A 424 -3.86 -0.21 20.04
N VAL A 425 -3.14 -0.64 18.99
CA VAL A 425 -1.69 -0.82 18.99
C VAL A 425 -0.99 0.45 18.57
N VAL A 426 -1.43 1.07 17.48
CA VAL A 426 -0.78 2.27 16.91
C VAL A 426 -1.66 3.48 17.22
N LYS A 427 -1.22 4.29 18.19
CA LYS A 427 -1.90 5.47 18.71
C LYS A 427 -1.28 6.77 18.23
N THR A 428 0.00 6.77 17.84
CA THR A 428 0.75 7.99 17.47
C THR A 428 1.74 7.72 16.34
N GLY A 429 2.08 8.74 15.55
CA GLY A 429 3.12 8.63 14.51
C GLY A 429 4.56 8.47 15.04
N SER A 430 4.77 8.01 16.28
CA SER A 430 6.08 7.95 16.93
C SER A 430 6.99 6.84 16.39
N GLY A 431 6.50 5.95 15.53
CA GLY A 431 7.26 4.85 14.93
C GLY A 431 7.59 3.70 15.90
N GLU A 432 7.60 3.93 17.22
CA GLU A 432 7.86 2.93 18.27
C GLU A 432 6.77 1.85 18.37
N GLU A 433 5.62 2.08 17.74
CA GLU A 433 4.45 1.20 17.74
C GLU A 433 4.47 0.18 16.58
N TRP A 434 5.39 0.37 15.61
CA TRP A 434 5.59 -0.51 14.47
C TRP A 434 6.79 -1.45 14.66
N GLU A 435 6.61 -2.72 14.32
CA GLU A 435 7.68 -3.71 14.20
C GLU A 435 8.16 -3.76 12.74
N PHE A 436 9.43 -3.44 12.51
CA PHE A 436 10.05 -3.41 11.17
C PHE A 436 10.99 -4.60 10.92
N ARG A 437 11.49 -5.24 11.99
CA ARG A 437 12.40 -6.39 11.91
C ARG A 437 11.66 -7.70 11.76
N GLY A 438 10.43 -7.78 12.24
CA GLY A 438 9.50 -8.86 11.96
C GLY A 438 9.05 -9.61 13.18
N CYS A 439 7.73 -9.78 13.29
CA CYS A 439 7.09 -10.43 14.44
C CYS A 439 7.38 -11.95 14.54
N GLY A 440 8.07 -12.54 13.56
CA GLY A 440 8.51 -13.94 13.60
C GLY A 440 9.84 -14.14 14.35
N TYR A 441 10.55 -13.07 14.72
CA TYR A 441 11.83 -13.16 15.41
C TYR A 441 11.70 -12.86 16.92
N PRO A 442 12.61 -13.38 17.76
CA PRO A 442 12.64 -13.01 19.17
C PRO A 442 12.94 -11.50 19.38
N GLN A 443 12.19 -10.85 20.27
CA GLN A 443 12.37 -9.43 20.65
C GLN A 443 13.81 -9.08 21.12
N ALA A 444 14.57 -10.05 21.64
CA ALA A 444 15.95 -9.85 22.12
C ALA A 444 16.98 -9.53 21.02
N SER A 445 16.56 -9.48 19.75
CA SER A 445 17.38 -8.90 18.67
C SER A 445 17.30 -7.36 18.61
N SER A 446 16.52 -6.74 19.51
CA SER A 446 16.61 -5.31 19.81
C SER A 446 17.84 -5.03 20.69
N PHE A 447 18.67 -4.10 20.24
CA PHE A 447 19.91 -3.61 20.88
C PHE A 447 21.13 -4.52 20.85
N LEU A 448 21.86 -4.46 19.73
CA LEU A 448 23.24 -3.97 19.72
C LEU A 448 23.42 -3.16 18.42
N LEU A 449 23.06 -1.87 18.45
CA LEU A 449 23.83 -0.92 17.66
C LEU A 449 25.20 -0.92 18.31
N GLU A 450 26.14 -1.71 17.79
CA GLU A 450 27.54 -1.36 18.00
C GLU A 450 27.69 0.05 17.40
N GLU A 451 27.78 1.05 18.28
CA GLU A 451 28.41 2.31 17.94
C GLU A 451 29.83 1.98 17.48
N GLU A 452 30.02 1.75 16.18
CA GLU A 452 31.34 1.83 15.59
C GLU A 452 31.74 3.32 15.55
N GLU A 453 32.82 3.64 16.28
CA GLU A 453 33.48 4.95 16.41
C GLU A 453 33.80 5.65 15.08
#